data_AF-A0A9P3BPR6-F1
#
_entry.id   AF-A0A9P3BPR6-F1
#
_cell.length_a   1.000
_cell.length_b   1.000
_cell.length_c   1.000
_cell.angle_alpha   90.00
_cell.angle_beta   90.00
_cell.angle_gamma   90.00
#
_symmetry.space_group_name_H-M   'P 1'
#
loop_
_entity.id
_entity.type
_entity.pdbx_description
1 polymer ?
#
loop_
_entity_poly.entity_id
_entity_poly.type
_entity_poly.pdbx_seq_one_letter_code
_entity_poly.pdbx_strand_id
1 'polypeptide(L)'
;MPERLLDYLTRPNPTVVVESTGPPKFTLNVAWKPIENIETWDEFDYQTLTTQFRSQLNRQVTLPDVTSECQDGRFNRLYDESTLESLVSSSIILPVSSALHPSDLFLVKGAATWETDACFPDWGAGKTNGPQNNARRPKAIVLGDTKYRWSHQQAIDIMSVWIFDN
;
A
#
# COMPACT_ATOMS: atom_id res chain seq x y z
N MET A 1 -8.57 -3.42 24.64
CA MET A 1 -7.61 -3.04 25.71
C MET A 1 -6.49 -2.23 25.06
N PRO A 2 -5.84 -1.30 25.77
CA PRO A 2 -4.66 -0.62 25.24
C PRO A 2 -3.54 -1.61 24.95
N GLU A 3 -2.87 -1.43 23.82
CA GLU A 3 -1.69 -2.20 23.43
C GLU A 3 -0.66 -1.29 22.75
N ARG A 4 0.55 -1.81 22.53
CA ARG A 4 1.59 -1.07 21.82
C ARG A 4 1.29 -1.01 20.32
N LEU A 5 1.53 0.14 19.68
CA LEU A 5 1.33 0.30 18.24
C LEU A 5 2.09 -0.75 17.41
N LEU A 6 3.32 -1.09 17.78
CA LEU A 6 4.07 -2.15 17.10
C LEU A 6 3.35 -3.50 17.14
N ASP A 7 2.77 -3.86 18.28
CA ASP A 7 2.08 -5.14 18.45
C ASP A 7 0.81 -5.16 17.59
N TYR A 8 0.11 -4.03 17.52
CA TYR A 8 -1.03 -3.84 16.62
C TYR A 8 -0.64 -3.96 15.13
N LEU A 9 0.41 -3.26 14.69
CA LEU A 9 0.85 -3.24 13.28
C LEU A 9 1.47 -4.57 12.81
N THR A 10 1.93 -5.42 13.73
CA THR A 10 2.54 -6.72 13.42
C THR A 10 1.55 -7.87 13.49
N ARG A 11 0.27 -7.58 13.71
CA ARG A 11 -0.79 -8.59 13.63
C ARG A 11 -0.87 -9.15 12.22
N PRO A 12 -1.23 -10.44 12.08
CA PRO A 12 -1.53 -11.00 10.78
C PRO A 12 -2.67 -10.25 10.09
N ASN A 13 -2.48 -9.90 8.82
CA ASN A 13 -3.57 -9.43 7.96
C ASN A 13 -4.61 -10.55 7.71
N PRO A 14 -5.83 -10.23 7.25
CA PRO A 14 -6.82 -11.22 6.87
C PRO A 14 -6.27 -12.27 5.90
N THR A 15 -6.56 -13.55 6.17
CA THR A 15 -6.20 -14.63 5.23
C THR A 15 -7.00 -14.47 3.95
N VAL A 16 -6.29 -14.36 2.83
CA VAL A 16 -6.87 -14.24 1.50
C VAL A 16 -7.36 -15.59 0.99
N VAL A 17 -8.58 -15.62 0.43
CA VAL A 17 -9.12 -16.75 -0.33
C VAL A 17 -9.25 -16.34 -1.80
N VAL A 18 -8.51 -17.00 -2.68
CA VAL A 18 -8.49 -16.72 -4.12
C VAL A 18 -9.65 -17.49 -4.77
N GLU A 19 -10.68 -16.77 -5.23
CA GLU A 19 -11.85 -17.36 -5.90
C GLU A 19 -11.83 -17.17 -7.42
N SER A 20 -10.92 -16.31 -7.92
CA SER A 20 -10.87 -16.01 -9.35
C SER A 20 -10.51 -17.26 -10.17
N THR A 21 -11.35 -17.61 -11.13
CA THR A 21 -11.10 -18.68 -12.10
C THR A 21 -10.58 -18.17 -13.45
N GLY A 22 -10.66 -16.85 -13.68
CA GLY A 22 -10.23 -16.20 -14.93
C GLY A 22 -8.73 -15.93 -15.03
N PRO A 23 -8.22 -15.60 -16.23
CA PRO A 23 -6.86 -15.09 -16.39
C PRO A 23 -6.69 -13.76 -15.65
N PRO A 24 -5.47 -13.43 -15.17
CA PRO A 24 -5.20 -12.12 -14.61
C PRO A 24 -5.58 -11.02 -15.60
N LYS A 25 -6.34 -10.03 -15.16
CA LYS A 25 -6.60 -8.81 -15.93
C LYS A 25 -5.68 -7.75 -15.39
N PHE A 26 -4.72 -7.34 -16.20
CA PHE A 26 -3.75 -6.31 -15.82
C PHE A 26 -4.30 -4.95 -16.17
N THR A 27 -4.28 -4.04 -15.20
CA THR A 27 -4.36 -2.62 -15.49
C THR A 27 -3.09 -2.27 -16.28
N LEU A 28 -3.23 -1.71 -17.48
CA LEU A 28 -2.13 -1.28 -18.35
C LEU A 28 -2.30 0.21 -18.62
N ASN A 29 -1.21 0.96 -18.56
CA ASN A 29 -1.17 2.34 -19.02
C ASN A 29 0.01 2.51 -19.97
N VAL A 30 -0.26 3.06 -21.15
CA VAL A 30 0.72 3.28 -22.23
C VAL A 30 1.83 4.26 -21.86
N ALA A 31 1.66 5.04 -20.79
CA ALA A 31 2.67 5.96 -20.26
C ALA A 31 3.59 5.31 -19.23
N TRP A 32 3.42 4.03 -18.90
CA TRP A 32 4.30 3.33 -17.97
C TRP A 32 5.71 3.22 -18.56
N LYS A 33 6.69 3.70 -17.80
CA LYS A 33 8.11 3.58 -18.13
C LYS A 33 8.69 2.34 -17.47
N PRO A 34 9.61 1.62 -18.13
CA PRO A 34 10.28 0.47 -17.53
C PRO A 34 10.88 0.79 -16.16
N ILE A 35 10.82 -0.16 -15.23
CA ILE A 35 11.53 -0.05 -13.95
C ILE A 35 13.00 -0.32 -14.24
N GLU A 36 13.82 0.71 -14.06
CA GLU A 36 15.27 0.64 -14.17
C GLU A 36 15.89 0.79 -12.77
N ASN A 37 17.08 0.23 -12.57
CA ASN A 37 17.87 0.37 -11.33
C ASN A 37 17.15 -0.17 -10.08
N ILE A 38 16.67 -1.42 -10.14
CA ILE A 38 16.17 -2.11 -8.95
C ILE A 38 17.36 -2.36 -8.02
N GLU A 39 17.37 -1.67 -6.88
CA GLU A 39 18.36 -1.81 -5.83
C GLU A 39 17.70 -2.37 -4.57
N THR A 40 18.47 -3.11 -3.77
CA THR A 40 17.99 -3.53 -2.46
C THR A 40 17.83 -2.29 -1.59
N TRP A 41 16.64 -2.15 -0.98
CA TRP A 41 16.42 -1.10 0.01
C TRP A 41 16.87 -1.61 1.37
N ASP A 42 18.19 -1.64 1.60
CA ASP A 42 18.79 -2.26 2.79
C ASP A 42 18.33 -1.61 4.11
N GLU A 43 17.93 -0.33 4.07
CA GLU A 43 17.38 0.38 5.23
C GLU A 43 15.94 -0.05 5.58
N PHE A 44 15.26 -0.76 4.68
CA PHE A 44 13.89 -1.23 4.86
C PHE A 44 13.85 -2.59 5.55
N ASP A 45 14.54 -2.71 6.68
CA ASP A 45 14.52 -3.90 7.53
C ASP A 45 13.84 -3.63 8.89
N TYR A 46 13.38 -4.70 9.55
CA TYR A 46 12.64 -4.59 10.80
C TYR A 46 13.43 -3.87 11.91
N GLN A 47 14.73 -4.15 12.05
CA GLN A 47 15.54 -3.58 13.10
C GLN A 47 15.79 -2.08 12.86
N THR A 48 16.08 -1.70 11.63
CA THR A 48 16.23 -0.28 11.25
C THR A 48 14.94 0.48 11.47
N LEU A 49 13.81 -0.01 10.94
CA LEU A 49 12.51 0.63 11.09
C LEU A 49 12.06 0.74 12.56
N THR A 50 12.18 -0.34 13.34
CA THR A 50 11.80 -0.31 14.76
C THR A 50 12.71 0.58 15.61
N THR A 51 13.97 0.73 15.24
CA THR A 51 14.89 1.66 15.89
C THR A 51 14.55 3.10 15.55
N GLN A 52 14.34 3.40 14.26
CA GLN A 52 14.05 4.75 13.77
C GLN A 52 12.71 5.28 14.28
N PHE A 53 11.68 4.42 14.33
CA PHE A 53 10.33 4.79 14.76
C PHE A 53 9.99 4.36 16.18
N ARG A 54 11.01 4.02 17.00
CA ARG A 54 10.83 3.43 18.35
C ARG A 54 9.84 4.19 19.22
N SER A 55 9.92 5.51 19.26
CA SER A 55 9.05 6.34 20.11
C SER A 55 7.59 6.28 19.65
N GLN A 56 7.33 6.35 18.33
CA GLN A 56 5.97 6.20 17.80
C GLN A 56 5.44 4.79 17.98
N LEU A 57 6.29 3.78 17.76
CA LEU A 57 5.93 2.37 17.81
C LEU A 57 5.66 1.86 19.23
N ASN A 58 6.28 2.47 20.26
CA ASN A 58 6.08 2.10 21.67
C ASN A 58 4.86 2.71 22.34
N ARG A 59 4.17 3.67 21.69
CA ARG A 59 2.99 4.30 22.30
C ARG A 59 1.82 3.32 22.41
N GLN A 60 0.95 3.58 23.37
CA GLN A 60 -0.28 2.82 23.56
C GLN A 60 -1.36 3.30 22.57
N VAL A 61 -2.10 2.35 22.01
CA VAL A 61 -3.23 2.58 21.11
C VAL A 61 -4.42 1.74 21.54
N THR A 62 -5.61 2.18 21.16
CA THR A 62 -6.84 1.40 21.29
C THR A 62 -7.55 1.51 19.95
N LEU A 63 -7.24 0.57 19.07
CA LEU A 63 -7.75 0.52 17.71
C LEU A 63 -8.57 -0.76 17.51
N PRO A 64 -9.62 -0.72 16.68
CA PRO A 64 -10.34 -1.93 16.33
C PRO A 64 -9.43 -2.85 15.52
N ASP A 65 -9.43 -4.13 15.84
CA ASP A 65 -8.95 -5.15 14.91
C ASP A 65 -10.09 -5.42 13.94
N VAL A 66 -9.87 -5.24 12.65
CA VAL A 66 -10.89 -5.46 11.61
C VAL A 66 -10.69 -6.80 10.90
N THR A 67 -9.72 -7.60 11.34
CA THR A 67 -9.34 -8.84 10.67
C THR A 67 -10.48 -9.83 10.63
N SER A 68 -11.11 -10.07 11.79
CA SER A 68 -12.30 -10.92 11.92
C SER A 68 -13.46 -10.42 11.07
N GLU A 69 -13.71 -9.11 11.09
CA GLU A 69 -14.80 -8.46 10.40
C GLU A 69 -14.63 -8.57 8.88
N CYS A 70 -13.40 -8.42 8.37
CA CYS A 70 -13.09 -8.66 6.97
C CYS A 70 -13.32 -10.13 6.57
N GLN A 71 -13.00 -11.08 7.44
CA GLN A 71 -13.19 -12.51 7.18
C GLN A 71 -14.66 -12.91 7.25
N ASP A 72 -15.37 -12.52 8.30
CA ASP A 72 -16.79 -12.81 8.52
C ASP A 72 -17.66 -12.14 7.45
N GLY A 73 -17.30 -10.91 7.07
CA GLY A 73 -17.91 -10.15 5.99
C GLY A 73 -17.53 -10.62 4.58
N ARG A 74 -16.65 -11.61 4.45
CA ARG A 74 -16.15 -12.17 3.18
C ARG A 74 -15.37 -11.19 2.30
N PHE A 75 -14.90 -10.07 2.85
CA PHE A 75 -14.00 -9.13 2.16
C PHE A 75 -12.65 -9.78 1.80
N ASN A 76 -12.28 -10.87 2.46
CA ASN A 76 -11.06 -11.62 2.20
C ASN A 76 -11.13 -12.57 0.99
N ARG A 77 -12.28 -12.67 0.30
CA ARG A 77 -12.45 -13.51 -0.89
C ARG A 77 -12.21 -12.68 -2.14
N LEU A 78 -11.15 -12.98 -2.87
CA LEU A 78 -10.70 -12.18 -4.00
C LEU A 78 -11.19 -12.75 -5.33
N TYR A 79 -11.87 -11.90 -6.09
CA TYR A 79 -12.35 -12.18 -7.43
C TYR A 79 -11.54 -11.44 -8.50
N ASP A 80 -11.08 -10.23 -8.17
CA ASP A 80 -10.34 -9.34 -9.04
C ASP A 80 -9.49 -8.32 -8.24
N GLU A 81 -8.82 -7.41 -8.96
CA GLU A 81 -8.01 -6.34 -8.39
C GLU A 81 -8.82 -5.38 -7.52
N SER A 82 -10.07 -5.06 -7.90
CA SER A 82 -10.93 -4.15 -7.13
C SER A 82 -11.30 -4.73 -5.77
N THR A 83 -11.53 -6.04 -5.70
CA THR A 83 -11.80 -6.73 -4.44
C THR A 83 -10.55 -6.73 -3.53
N LEU A 84 -9.36 -6.93 -4.12
CA LEU A 84 -8.10 -6.83 -3.39
C LEU A 84 -7.86 -5.40 -2.87
N GLU A 85 -8.09 -4.39 -3.71
CA GLU A 85 -7.96 -2.99 -3.34
C GLU A 85 -8.90 -2.61 -2.19
N SER A 86 -10.13 -3.13 -2.20
CA SER A 86 -11.11 -2.94 -1.13
C SER A 86 -10.65 -3.60 0.18
N LEU A 87 -10.10 -4.82 0.11
CA LEU A 87 -9.52 -5.50 1.27
C LEU A 87 -8.31 -4.74 1.84
N VAL A 88 -7.38 -4.32 0.98
CA VAL A 88 -6.21 -3.51 1.40
C VAL A 88 -6.67 -2.20 2.01
N SER A 89 -7.66 -1.54 1.43
CA SER A 89 -8.18 -0.26 1.94
C SER A 89 -8.80 -0.42 3.33
N SER A 90 -9.58 -1.47 3.55
CA SER A 90 -10.29 -1.71 4.80
C SER A 90 -9.43 -2.30 5.92
N SER A 91 -8.53 -3.23 5.59
CA SER A 91 -7.74 -3.98 6.59
C SER A 91 -6.33 -3.41 6.83
N ILE A 92 -5.78 -2.60 5.91
CA ILE A 92 -4.43 -2.05 6.02
C ILE A 92 -4.46 -0.52 6.02
N ILE A 93 -4.93 0.09 4.93
CA ILE A 93 -4.85 1.56 4.78
C ILE A 93 -5.61 2.22 5.92
N LEU A 94 -6.92 2.01 6.02
CA LEU A 94 -7.75 2.69 7.03
C LEU A 94 -7.23 2.46 8.47
N PRO A 95 -6.94 1.23 8.93
CA PRO A 95 -6.50 1.01 10.30
C PRO A 95 -5.11 1.62 10.57
N VAL A 96 -4.18 1.54 9.62
CA VAL A 96 -2.85 2.17 9.74
C VAL A 96 -2.97 3.69 9.69
N SER A 97 -3.79 4.28 8.82
CA SER A 97 -4.05 5.73 8.80
C SER A 97 -4.61 6.22 10.12
N SER A 98 -5.61 5.51 10.68
CA SER A 98 -6.17 5.83 12.00
C SER A 98 -5.13 5.72 13.10
N ALA A 99 -4.25 4.72 13.02
CA ALA A 99 -3.13 4.63 13.92
C ALA A 99 -2.21 5.84 13.78
N LEU A 100 -1.81 6.21 12.56
CA LEU A 100 -0.85 7.28 12.29
C LEU A 100 -1.41 8.70 12.49
N HIS A 101 -2.72 8.89 12.65
CA HIS A 101 -3.36 10.21 12.79
C HIS A 101 -2.69 11.17 13.82
N PRO A 102 -2.19 10.72 14.99
CA PRO A 102 -1.51 11.60 15.93
C PRO A 102 -0.07 11.98 15.53
N SER A 103 0.43 11.46 14.40
CA SER A 103 1.78 11.69 13.90
C SER A 103 1.77 12.61 12.67
N ASP A 104 2.95 13.03 12.24
CA ASP A 104 3.15 13.72 10.97
C ASP A 104 3.21 12.75 9.77
N LEU A 105 2.90 11.47 9.94
CA LEU A 105 2.91 10.46 8.90
C LEU A 105 1.50 10.21 8.34
N PHE A 106 1.41 9.85 7.07
CA PHE A 106 0.17 9.39 6.46
C PHE A 106 0.39 8.15 5.58
N LEU A 107 -0.67 7.34 5.48
CA LEU A 107 -0.91 6.35 4.44
C LEU A 107 -2.34 6.58 3.96
N VAL A 108 -2.58 6.74 2.66
CA VAL A 108 -3.91 7.08 2.12
C VAL A 108 -4.10 6.48 0.73
N LYS A 109 -5.33 6.52 0.21
CA LYS A 109 -5.62 6.24 -1.21
C LYS A 109 -4.84 7.22 -2.10
N GLY A 110 -4.27 6.74 -3.21
CA GLY A 110 -3.34 7.54 -4.00
C GLY A 110 -4.00 8.74 -4.70
N ALA A 111 -5.32 8.72 -4.89
CA ALA A 111 -6.10 9.89 -5.29
C ALA A 111 -6.00 11.08 -4.30
N ALA A 112 -5.56 10.87 -3.06
CA ALA A 112 -5.28 11.96 -2.12
C ALA A 112 -3.89 12.59 -2.34
N THR A 113 -2.98 11.93 -3.05
CA THR A 113 -1.56 12.33 -3.18
C THR A 113 -1.07 12.49 -4.63
N TRP A 114 -1.84 12.03 -5.62
CA TRP A 114 -1.50 12.13 -7.04
C TRP A 114 -1.14 13.55 -7.48
N GLU A 115 -0.07 13.64 -8.28
CA GLU A 115 0.54 14.90 -8.72
C GLU A 115 0.12 15.30 -10.14
N THR A 116 -0.27 14.33 -10.98
CA THR A 116 -0.62 14.55 -12.39
C THR A 116 -1.75 13.62 -12.83
N ASP A 117 -2.51 14.02 -13.85
CA ASP A 117 -3.54 13.19 -14.48
C ASP A 117 -2.97 12.01 -15.29
N ALA A 118 -1.64 11.87 -15.35
CA ALA A 118 -0.99 10.79 -16.08
C ALA A 118 -0.69 9.56 -15.19
N CYS A 119 -0.67 9.71 -13.87
CA CYS A 119 -0.30 8.66 -12.93
C CYS A 119 -1.21 8.64 -11.70
N PHE A 120 -1.96 7.54 -11.56
CA PHE A 120 -2.93 7.32 -10.49
C PHE A 120 -2.52 6.09 -9.67
N PRO A 121 -1.65 6.26 -8.67
CA PRO A 121 -1.29 5.16 -7.78
C PRO A 121 -2.51 4.75 -6.94
N ASP A 122 -2.62 3.47 -6.60
CA ASP A 122 -3.70 2.98 -5.74
C ASP A 122 -3.60 3.54 -4.30
N TRP A 123 -2.37 3.76 -3.81
CA TRP A 123 -2.07 4.30 -2.48
C TRP A 123 -0.80 5.15 -2.45
N GLY A 124 -0.68 5.97 -1.42
CA GLY A 124 0.50 6.81 -1.18
C GLY A 124 0.78 7.00 0.31
N ALA A 125 2.06 7.12 0.66
CA ALA A 125 2.52 7.33 2.03
C ALA A 125 3.56 8.44 2.09
N GLY A 126 3.62 9.16 3.21
CA GLY A 126 4.53 10.27 3.37
C GLY A 126 4.34 11.04 4.66
N LYS A 127 4.74 12.31 4.65
CA LYS A 127 4.62 13.21 5.78
C LYS A 127 3.61 14.33 5.52
N THR A 128 2.71 14.59 6.46
CA THR A 128 1.70 15.66 6.36
C THR A 128 2.30 17.05 6.42
N ASN A 129 3.44 17.21 7.09
CA ASN A 129 4.25 18.44 7.13
C ASN A 129 5.30 18.52 6.00
N GLY A 130 5.29 17.56 5.08
CA GLY A 130 6.20 17.53 3.94
C GLY A 130 5.83 18.54 2.85
N PRO A 131 6.60 18.57 1.75
CA PRO A 131 6.25 19.36 0.57
C PRO A 131 4.83 19.07 0.11
N GLN A 132 4.15 20.08 -0.42
CA GLN A 132 2.86 19.92 -1.07
C GLN A 132 3.04 19.88 -2.59
N ASN A 133 2.14 19.19 -3.28
CA ASN A 133 2.08 19.27 -4.73
C ASN A 133 1.39 20.57 -5.19
N ASN A 134 1.34 20.80 -6.51
CA ASN A 134 0.76 22.02 -7.10
C ASN A 134 -0.73 22.25 -6.73
N ALA A 135 -1.45 21.18 -6.34
CA ALA A 135 -2.83 21.23 -5.87
C ALA A 135 -2.95 21.40 -4.34
N ARG A 136 -1.86 21.74 -3.64
CA ARG A 136 -1.76 21.88 -2.17
C ARG A 136 -2.09 20.59 -1.41
N ARG A 137 -1.95 19.43 -2.04
CA ARG A 137 -2.10 18.13 -1.38
C ARG A 137 -0.76 17.67 -0.81
N PRO A 138 -0.75 16.86 0.26
CA PRO A 138 0.49 16.26 0.75
C PRO A 138 1.19 15.49 -0.38
N LYS A 139 2.48 15.77 -0.59
CA LYS A 139 3.30 15.01 -1.52
C LYS A 139 3.65 13.66 -0.89
N ALA A 140 3.27 12.58 -1.55
CA ALA A 140 3.71 11.25 -1.14
C ALA A 140 5.21 11.10 -1.37
N ILE A 141 5.88 10.48 -0.41
CA ILE A 141 7.28 10.05 -0.51
C ILE A 141 7.33 8.71 -1.23
N VAL A 142 6.36 7.84 -0.95
CA VAL A 142 6.21 6.53 -1.58
C VAL A 142 4.81 6.44 -2.19
N LEU A 143 4.76 5.95 -3.43
CA LEU A 143 3.53 5.63 -4.15
C LEU A 143 3.55 4.14 -4.47
N GLY A 144 2.38 3.53 -4.52
CA GLY A 144 2.29 2.13 -4.90
C GLY A 144 0.95 1.73 -5.45
N ASP A 145 0.98 0.62 -6.18
CA ASP A 145 -0.18 -0.03 -6.77
C ASP A 145 -0.44 -1.38 -6.12
N THR A 146 -1.71 -1.72 -6.01
CA THR A 146 -2.23 -3.00 -5.56
C THR A 146 -2.56 -3.82 -6.78
N LYS A 147 -1.96 -5.01 -6.91
CA LYS A 147 -2.04 -5.81 -8.14
C LYS A 147 -2.39 -7.23 -7.79
N TYR A 148 -3.43 -7.76 -8.44
CA TYR A 148 -3.95 -9.08 -8.15
C TYR A 148 -3.50 -10.11 -9.19
N ARG A 149 -2.85 -11.19 -8.73
CA ARG A 149 -2.29 -12.25 -9.57
C ARG A 149 -1.26 -11.75 -10.60
N TRP A 150 -0.57 -10.66 -10.28
CA TRP A 150 0.67 -10.29 -10.98
C TRP A 150 1.81 -11.14 -10.46
N SER A 151 2.46 -11.88 -11.35
CA SER A 151 3.81 -12.36 -11.04
C SER A 151 4.80 -11.21 -11.20
N HIS A 152 5.83 -11.19 -10.36
CA HIS A 152 6.95 -10.26 -10.50
C HIS A 152 7.57 -10.33 -11.91
N GLN A 153 7.64 -11.54 -12.49
CA GLN A 153 8.12 -11.73 -13.86
C GLN A 153 7.21 -11.06 -14.90
N GLN A 154 5.89 -11.20 -14.80
CA GLN A 154 4.97 -10.50 -15.72
C GLN A 154 5.07 -8.98 -15.61
N ALA A 155 5.28 -8.45 -14.40
CA ALA A 155 5.50 -7.02 -14.21
C ALA A 155 6.80 -6.57 -14.92
N ILE A 156 7.87 -7.36 -14.81
CA ILE A 156 9.15 -7.11 -15.51
C ILE A 156 8.98 -7.25 -17.03
N ASP A 157 8.28 -8.28 -17.49
CA ASP A 157 8.12 -8.60 -18.91
C ASP A 157 7.34 -7.50 -19.64
N ILE A 158 6.23 -7.04 -19.06
CA ILE A 158 5.44 -5.91 -19.59
C ILE A 158 6.33 -4.70 -19.80
N MET A 159 7.26 -4.44 -18.87
CA MET A 159 8.21 -3.32 -18.99
C MET A 159 9.27 -3.55 -20.06
N SER A 160 9.75 -4.78 -20.21
CA SER A 160 10.79 -5.09 -21.19
C SER A 160 10.31 -5.09 -22.64
N VAL A 161 9.04 -5.39 -22.92
CA VAL A 161 8.45 -5.31 -24.27
C VAL A 161 8.52 -3.88 -24.83
N TRP A 162 8.38 -2.86 -23.98
CA TRP A 162 8.48 -1.45 -24.41
C TRP A 162 9.91 -0.96 -24.71
N ILE A 163 10.94 -1.71 -24.31
CA ILE A 163 12.35 -1.38 -24.57
C ILE A 163 12.78 -1.80 -25.97
N PHE A 164 12.15 -2.83 -26.56
CA PHE A 164 12.58 -3.40 -27.84
C PHE A 164 11.70 -3.02 -29.05
N ASP A 165 10.59 -2.31 -28.83
CA ASP A 165 9.67 -1.84 -29.88
C ASP A 165 9.73 -0.30 -30.12
N ASN A 166 10.72 0.41 -29.56
CA ASN A 166 11.08 1.81 -29.91
C ASN A 166 12.53 1.91 -30.45
#